data_AF-A0A954F4R8-F1
#
_entry.id   AF-A0A954F4R8-F1
#
_cell.length_a   1.000
_cell.length_b   1.000
_cell.length_c   1.000
_cell.angle_alpha   90.00
_cell.angle_beta   90.00
_cell.angle_gamma   90.00
#
_symmetry.space_group_name_H-M   'P 1'
#
loop_
_entity.id
_entity.type
_entity.pdbx_description
1 polymer ?
#
loop_
_entity_poly.entity_id
_entity_poly.type
_entity_poly.pdbx_seq_one_letter_code
_entity_poly.pdbx_strand_id
1 'polypeptide(L)'
;MDANARELRKSWNALGRGQRGLVIFCLLVSLAALISGMHRAKKGRNALLKWGPVYEAIEAGEPIYEVGEEGYPTLPITLMLMAPFHALGPMGGAFAWALVRIGLAWWLVLTCMRMAAGRARELPWGAQAIVLLLSLRVLFSEIQHANINLWVACCLVLAARNWAQDRQGWGGAWIGIGAAMKVTPALGIVLILRDRSVKGLAGFAAGLGASLCLPALWLGVGRTYDMTIAWGRQMLLPYLEGRELGLRQTEHINQSLLGWLGRFFTDSVAIPAHSGWPTEDVSATWVALSPGGFRLLHGAACLVVLGV
;
A
#
# COMPACT_ATOMS: atom_id res chain seq x y z
N MET A 1 -35.75 14.21 9.05
CA MET A 1 -34.42 14.67 8.56
C MET A 1 -33.83 15.83 9.37
N ASP A 2 -34.62 16.62 10.12
CA ASP A 2 -34.13 17.85 10.78
C ASP A 2 -33.23 17.67 12.01
N ALA A 3 -33.24 16.52 12.68
CA ALA A 3 -32.39 16.29 13.85
C ALA A 3 -30.89 16.21 13.46
N ASN A 4 -30.58 15.46 12.40
CA ASN A 4 -29.20 15.28 11.93
C ASN A 4 -28.61 16.57 11.38
N ALA A 5 -29.40 17.36 10.63
CA ALA A 5 -28.97 18.65 10.13
C ALA A 5 -28.66 19.64 11.28
N ARG A 6 -29.45 19.60 12.36
CA ARG A 6 -29.22 20.41 13.57
C ARG A 6 -27.93 20.01 14.29
N GLU A 7 -27.70 18.71 14.49
CA GLU A 7 -26.47 18.21 15.13
C GLU A 7 -25.20 18.53 14.32
N LEU A 8 -25.27 18.38 12.99
CA LEU A 8 -24.16 18.76 12.11
C LEU A 8 -23.88 20.26 12.16
N ARG A 9 -24.92 21.10 12.15
CA ARG A 9 -24.77 22.56 12.26
C ARG A 9 -24.17 22.96 13.61
N LYS A 10 -24.59 22.31 14.70
CA LYS A 10 -24.03 22.53 16.04
C LYS A 10 -22.55 22.15 16.09
N SER A 11 -22.20 20.97 15.57
CA SER A 11 -20.80 20.50 15.49
C SER A 11 -19.94 21.42 14.63
N TRP A 12 -20.45 21.87 13.48
CA TRP A 12 -19.76 22.83 12.61
C TRP A 12 -19.51 24.18 13.28
N ASN A 13 -20.51 24.69 13.99
CA ASN A 13 -20.42 25.97 14.70
C ASN A 13 -19.44 25.90 15.89
N ALA A 14 -19.24 24.71 16.47
CA ALA A 14 -18.28 24.52 17.55
C ALA A 14 -16.81 24.55 17.07
N LEU A 15 -16.55 24.29 15.78
CA LEU A 15 -15.19 24.34 15.23
C LEU A 15 -14.66 25.77 15.16
N GLY A 16 -13.39 25.97 15.53
CA GLY A 16 -12.68 27.22 15.30
C GLY A 16 -12.50 27.52 13.81
N ARG A 17 -12.27 28.79 13.45
CA ARG A 17 -12.12 29.22 12.03
C ARG A 17 -11.06 28.38 11.28
N GLY A 18 -9.91 28.11 11.91
CA GLY A 18 -8.85 27.30 11.32
C GLY A 18 -9.27 25.85 11.07
N GLN A 19 -9.99 25.23 11.99
CA GLN A 19 -10.50 23.86 11.82
C GLN A 19 -11.53 23.76 10.69
N ARG A 20 -12.45 24.75 10.58
CA ARG A 20 -13.40 24.79 9.46
C ARG A 20 -12.70 24.91 8.12
N GLY A 21 -11.67 25.77 8.03
CA GLY A 21 -10.83 25.89 6.84
C GLY A 21 -10.16 24.57 6.48
N LEU A 22 -9.64 23.85 7.47
CA LEU A 22 -9.03 22.53 7.27
C LEU A 22 -10.02 21.49 6.75
N VAL A 23 -11.23 21.43 7.30
CA VAL A 23 -12.28 20.51 6.83
C VAL A 23 -12.65 20.80 5.38
N ILE A 24 -12.84 22.08 5.01
CA ILE A 24 -13.12 22.47 3.62
C ILE A 24 -11.97 22.05 2.71
N PHE A 25 -10.73 22.33 3.12
CA PHE A 25 -9.54 21.91 2.38
C PHE A 25 -9.50 20.39 2.15
N CYS A 26 -9.72 19.58 3.19
CA CYS A 26 -9.77 18.12 3.08
C CYS A 26 -10.87 17.63 2.12
N LEU A 27 -12.05 18.26 2.13
CA LEU A 27 -13.13 17.94 1.20
C LEU A 27 -12.74 18.26 -0.25
N LEU A 28 -12.14 19.43 -0.49
CA LEU A 28 -11.66 19.83 -1.83
C LEU A 28 -10.58 18.89 -2.35
N VAL A 29 -9.61 18.52 -1.49
CA VAL A 29 -8.57 17.54 -1.82
C VAL A 29 -9.18 16.19 -2.18
N SER A 30 -10.18 15.73 -1.42
CA SER A 30 -10.86 14.46 -1.67
C SER A 30 -11.55 14.46 -3.03
N LEU A 31 -12.26 15.55 -3.35
CA LEU A 31 -12.92 15.72 -4.64
C LEU A 31 -11.90 15.74 -5.79
N ALA A 32 -10.81 16.50 -5.64
CA ALA A 32 -9.74 16.54 -6.63
C ALA A 32 -9.09 15.17 -6.84
N ALA A 33 -8.83 14.42 -5.76
CA ALA A 33 -8.25 13.08 -5.82
C ALA A 33 -9.19 12.10 -6.52
N LEU A 34 -10.50 12.18 -6.24
CA LEU A 34 -11.52 11.37 -6.89
C LEU A 34 -11.57 11.67 -8.39
N ILE A 35 -11.69 12.94 -8.79
CA ILE A 35 -11.72 13.34 -10.21
C ILE A 35 -10.45 12.87 -10.93
N SER A 36 -9.28 13.05 -10.31
CA SER A 36 -8.00 12.65 -10.90
C SER A 36 -7.87 11.13 -11.02
N GLY A 37 -8.32 10.38 -10.02
CA GLY A 37 -8.39 8.91 -10.05
C GLY A 37 -9.31 8.42 -11.16
N MET A 38 -10.49 9.01 -11.31
CA MET A 38 -11.43 8.69 -12.39
C MET A 38 -10.87 9.01 -13.78
N HIS A 39 -10.16 10.13 -13.93
CA HIS A 39 -9.48 10.47 -15.18
C HIS A 39 -8.41 9.43 -15.56
N ARG A 40 -7.66 8.91 -14.57
CA ARG A 40 -6.69 7.82 -14.82
C ARG A 40 -7.37 6.50 -15.14
N ALA A 41 -8.46 6.17 -14.45
CA ALA A 41 -9.25 4.97 -14.74
C ALA A 41 -9.80 5.00 -16.18
N LYS A 42 -10.29 6.15 -16.65
CA LYS A 42 -10.72 6.34 -18.04
C LYS A 42 -9.60 6.08 -19.06
N LYS A 43 -8.34 6.27 -18.67
CA LYS A 43 -7.15 5.97 -19.50
C LYS A 43 -6.61 4.54 -19.31
N GLY A 44 -7.27 3.69 -18.52
CA GLY A 44 -6.77 2.36 -18.15
C GLY A 44 -5.55 2.36 -17.23
N ARG A 45 -5.21 3.50 -16.60
CA ARG A 45 -3.95 3.70 -15.83
C ARG A 45 -4.12 3.53 -14.32
N ASN A 46 -5.03 2.68 -13.87
CA ASN A 46 -5.25 2.38 -12.46
C ASN A 46 -5.07 0.87 -12.22
N ALA A 47 -4.55 0.49 -11.05
CA ALA A 47 -4.23 -0.91 -10.76
C ALA A 47 -5.45 -1.85 -10.87
N LEU A 48 -6.65 -1.41 -10.49
CA LEU A 48 -7.85 -2.23 -10.62
C LEU A 48 -8.12 -2.67 -12.07
N LEU A 49 -7.93 -1.76 -13.05
CA LEU A 49 -8.10 -2.11 -14.47
C LEU A 49 -6.87 -2.78 -15.06
N LYS A 50 -5.67 -2.39 -14.63
CA LYS A 50 -4.42 -3.06 -15.02
C LYS A 50 -4.49 -4.57 -14.77
N TRP A 51 -5.10 -4.98 -13.66
CA TRP A 51 -5.24 -6.39 -13.28
C TRP A 51 -6.54 -7.03 -13.77
N GLY A 52 -7.32 -6.39 -14.64
CA GLY A 52 -8.50 -6.99 -15.28
C GLY A 52 -8.22 -8.36 -15.92
N PRO A 53 -7.18 -8.48 -16.78
CA PRO A 53 -6.81 -9.76 -17.39
C PRO A 53 -6.46 -10.86 -16.38
N VAL A 54 -5.98 -10.49 -15.18
CA VAL A 54 -5.70 -11.45 -14.10
C VAL A 54 -7.01 -12.03 -13.53
N TYR A 55 -8.09 -11.25 -13.45
CA TYR A 55 -9.40 -11.76 -13.06
C TYR A 55 -9.96 -12.70 -14.12
N GLU A 56 -9.85 -12.32 -15.39
CA GLU A 56 -10.28 -13.16 -16.53
C GLU A 56 -9.55 -14.50 -16.52
N ALA A 57 -8.23 -14.51 -16.31
CA ALA A 57 -7.44 -15.73 -16.16
C ALA A 57 -7.88 -16.56 -14.94
N ILE A 58 -8.24 -15.92 -13.82
CA ILE A 58 -8.78 -16.64 -12.66
C ILE A 58 -10.10 -17.32 -13.01
N GLU A 59 -11.02 -16.62 -13.65
CA GLU A 59 -12.31 -17.17 -14.08
C GLU A 59 -12.15 -18.31 -15.08
N ALA A 60 -11.16 -18.22 -15.99
CA ALA A 60 -10.84 -19.25 -16.96
C ALA A 60 -10.10 -20.48 -16.40
N GLY A 61 -9.68 -20.44 -15.13
CA GLY A 61 -8.90 -21.55 -14.54
C GLY A 61 -7.40 -21.49 -14.84
N GLU A 62 -6.90 -20.38 -15.40
CA GLU A 62 -5.53 -20.21 -15.87
C GLU A 62 -4.56 -19.79 -14.73
N PRO A 63 -3.25 -20.06 -14.89
CA PRO A 63 -2.22 -19.57 -13.97
C PRO A 63 -1.99 -18.06 -14.13
N ILE A 64 -1.87 -17.29 -13.04
CA ILE A 64 -1.73 -15.82 -13.12
C ILE A 64 -0.32 -15.27 -12.90
N TYR A 65 0.56 -16.05 -12.27
CA TYR A 65 1.93 -15.63 -11.92
C TYR A 65 2.93 -15.95 -13.05
N GLU A 66 2.50 -16.73 -14.02
CA GLU A 66 3.31 -17.10 -15.18
C GLU A 66 2.88 -16.32 -16.43
N VAL A 67 1.72 -15.67 -16.39
CA VAL A 67 1.12 -14.92 -17.50
C VAL A 67 1.61 -13.48 -17.55
N GLY A 68 1.98 -13.04 -18.75
CA GLY A 68 2.44 -11.67 -19.04
C GLY A 68 3.90 -11.42 -18.66
N GLU A 69 4.49 -10.37 -19.22
CA GLU A 69 5.89 -10.01 -18.96
C GLU A 69 6.10 -9.58 -17.50
N GLU A 70 5.17 -8.79 -16.95
CA GLU A 70 5.27 -8.23 -15.59
C GLU A 70 4.83 -9.19 -14.46
N GLY A 71 3.93 -10.15 -14.76
CA GLY A 71 3.30 -11.02 -13.76
C GLY A 71 2.47 -10.27 -12.70
N TYR A 72 1.76 -11.01 -11.84
CA TYR A 72 1.03 -10.42 -10.71
C TYR A 72 1.94 -10.33 -9.47
N PRO A 73 2.13 -9.15 -8.83
CA PRO A 73 3.20 -8.98 -7.84
C PRO A 73 2.81 -9.38 -6.40
N THR A 74 1.53 -9.59 -6.12
CA THR A 74 1.02 -9.83 -4.75
C THR A 74 0.34 -11.19 -4.61
N LEU A 75 0.12 -11.63 -3.36
CA LEU A 75 -0.56 -12.89 -3.06
C LEU A 75 -2.06 -12.83 -3.40
N PRO A 76 -2.75 -13.99 -3.57
CA PRO A 76 -4.15 -14.04 -4.00
C PRO A 76 -5.15 -13.27 -3.11
N ILE A 77 -4.80 -13.02 -1.85
CA ILE A 77 -5.64 -12.24 -0.92
C ILE A 77 -5.95 -10.82 -1.43
N THR A 78 -5.03 -10.20 -2.18
CA THR A 78 -5.27 -8.85 -2.71
C THR A 78 -6.28 -8.86 -3.85
N LEU A 79 -6.34 -9.94 -4.63
CA LEU A 79 -7.36 -10.13 -5.67
C LEU A 79 -8.73 -10.32 -5.05
N MET A 80 -8.84 -11.15 -4.01
CA MET A 80 -10.10 -11.33 -3.28
C MET A 80 -10.63 -10.00 -2.73
N LEU A 81 -9.75 -9.14 -2.20
CA LEU A 81 -10.12 -7.82 -1.67
C LEU A 81 -10.60 -6.86 -2.78
N MET A 82 -10.06 -6.98 -3.99
CA MET A 82 -10.38 -6.10 -5.12
C MET A 82 -11.51 -6.65 -6.02
N ALA A 83 -11.81 -7.95 -5.96
CA ALA A 83 -12.85 -8.65 -6.71
C ALA A 83 -14.25 -7.98 -6.66
N PRO A 84 -14.80 -7.57 -5.50
CA PRO A 84 -16.11 -6.92 -5.48
C PRO A 84 -16.15 -5.59 -6.24
N PHE A 85 -15.00 -4.90 -6.33
CA PHE A 85 -14.91 -3.67 -7.11
C PHE A 85 -14.74 -3.97 -8.60
N HIS A 86 -13.98 -5.02 -8.95
CA HIS A 86 -13.86 -5.48 -10.33
C HIS A 86 -15.23 -5.85 -10.92
N ALA A 87 -16.07 -6.54 -10.15
CA ALA A 87 -17.42 -6.94 -10.55
C ALA A 87 -18.37 -5.77 -10.88
N LEU A 88 -18.10 -4.56 -10.39
CA LEU A 88 -18.88 -3.34 -10.72
C LEU A 88 -18.54 -2.76 -12.10
N GLY A 89 -17.69 -3.43 -12.87
CA GLY A 89 -17.19 -2.99 -14.17
C GLY A 89 -16.14 -1.88 -14.05
N PRO A 90 -15.54 -1.44 -15.18
CA PRO A 90 -14.33 -0.63 -15.15
C PRO A 90 -14.48 0.70 -14.40
N MET A 91 -15.53 1.46 -14.73
CA MET A 91 -15.74 2.79 -14.17
C MET A 91 -16.44 2.74 -12.81
N GLY A 92 -17.44 1.87 -12.65
CA GLY A 92 -18.13 1.67 -11.38
C GLY A 92 -17.19 1.16 -10.30
N GLY A 93 -16.37 0.16 -10.64
CA GLY A 93 -15.33 -0.39 -9.78
C GLY A 93 -14.26 0.63 -9.40
N ALA A 94 -13.72 1.36 -10.37
CA ALA A 94 -12.73 2.39 -10.10
C ALA A 94 -13.27 3.51 -9.18
N PHE A 95 -14.52 3.93 -9.39
CA PHE A 95 -15.17 4.94 -8.56
C PHE A 95 -15.37 4.44 -7.12
N ALA A 96 -15.99 3.27 -6.95
CA ALA A 96 -16.22 2.66 -5.64
C ALA A 96 -14.90 2.42 -4.89
N TRP A 97 -13.89 1.92 -5.58
CA TRP A 97 -12.55 1.70 -5.02
C TRP A 97 -11.87 3.00 -4.60
N ALA A 98 -11.99 4.06 -5.39
CA ALA A 98 -11.46 5.38 -5.03
C ALA A 98 -12.13 5.94 -3.76
N LEU A 99 -13.45 5.79 -3.62
CA LEU A 99 -14.17 6.23 -2.42
C LEU A 99 -13.71 5.50 -1.16
N VAL A 100 -13.58 4.17 -1.22
CA VAL A 100 -13.05 3.37 -0.11
C VAL A 100 -11.65 3.85 0.27
N ARG A 101 -10.79 4.09 -0.71
CA ARG A 101 -9.41 4.52 -0.47
C ARG A 101 -9.32 5.94 0.09
N ILE A 102 -10.19 6.85 -0.33
CA ILE A 102 -10.29 8.18 0.29
C ILE A 102 -10.70 8.04 1.77
N GLY A 103 -11.69 7.17 2.06
CA GLY A 103 -12.09 6.86 3.43
C GLY A 103 -10.93 6.30 4.27
N LEU A 104 -10.19 5.34 3.73
CA LEU A 104 -9.01 4.75 4.39
C LEU A 104 -7.89 5.78 4.59
N ALA A 105 -7.63 6.65 3.62
CA ALA A 105 -6.64 7.72 3.73
C ALA A 105 -6.97 8.67 4.89
N TRP A 106 -8.23 9.11 5.00
CA TRP A 106 -8.66 9.94 6.12
C TRP A 106 -8.64 9.21 7.44
N TRP A 107 -9.10 7.96 7.47
CA TRP A 107 -9.03 7.13 8.66
C TRP A 107 -7.57 6.97 9.16
N LEU A 108 -6.63 6.74 8.24
CA LEU A 108 -5.20 6.62 8.52
C LEU A 108 -4.66 7.91 9.15
N VAL A 109 -4.84 9.05 8.48
CA VAL A 109 -4.34 10.36 8.94
C VAL A 109 -4.93 10.73 10.30
N LEU A 110 -6.25 10.61 10.46
CA LEU A 110 -6.92 10.94 11.73
C LEU A 110 -6.48 10.02 12.86
N THR A 111 -6.27 8.73 12.58
CA THR A 111 -5.76 7.78 13.58
C THR A 111 -4.34 8.12 13.99
N CYS A 112 -3.45 8.41 13.04
CA CYS A 112 -2.07 8.84 13.33
C CYS A 112 -2.03 10.14 14.14
N MET A 113 -2.82 11.15 13.78
CA MET A 113 -2.91 12.41 14.53
C MET A 113 -3.39 12.18 15.97
N ARG A 114 -4.39 11.32 16.17
CA ARG A 114 -4.88 10.97 17.51
C ARG A 114 -3.84 10.22 18.33
N MET A 115 -3.10 9.30 17.71
CA MET A 115 -1.99 8.61 18.37
C MET A 115 -0.89 9.60 18.76
N ALA A 116 -0.53 10.52 17.87
CA ALA A 116 0.47 11.56 18.12
C ALA A 116 0.04 12.56 19.20
N ALA A 117 -1.25 12.88 19.30
CA ALA A 117 -1.79 13.78 20.32
C ALA A 117 -1.67 13.21 21.75
N GLY A 118 -1.63 11.87 21.89
CA GLY A 118 -1.54 11.20 23.18
C GLY A 118 -2.63 11.68 24.15
N ARG A 119 -2.22 12.21 25.31
CA ARG A 119 -3.14 12.69 26.35
C ARG A 119 -3.91 13.97 25.97
N ALA A 120 -3.40 14.77 25.04
CA ALA A 120 -4.05 16.00 24.60
C ALA A 120 -5.35 15.77 23.82
N ARG A 121 -5.64 14.51 23.44
CA ARG A 121 -6.78 14.05 22.61
C ARG A 121 -6.78 14.58 21.17
N GLU A 122 -6.34 15.82 20.96
CA GLU A 122 -6.26 16.47 19.65
C GLU A 122 -4.97 17.30 19.51
N LEU A 123 -4.47 17.38 18.28
CA LEU A 123 -3.36 18.27 17.94
C LEU A 123 -3.87 19.70 17.69
N PRO A 124 -3.07 20.75 17.94
CA PRO A 124 -3.39 22.09 17.49
C PRO A 124 -3.60 22.12 15.96
N TRP A 125 -4.53 22.95 15.48
CA TRP A 125 -4.90 22.99 14.05
C TRP A 125 -3.70 23.23 13.12
N GLY A 126 -2.72 24.03 13.56
CA GLY A 126 -1.49 24.28 12.79
C GLY A 126 -0.65 23.01 12.60
N ALA A 127 -0.52 22.18 13.65
CA ALA A 127 0.16 20.89 13.54
C ALA A 127 -0.62 19.92 12.65
N GLN A 128 -1.96 19.91 12.72
CA GLN A 128 -2.79 19.12 11.81
C GLN A 128 -2.56 19.55 10.34
N ALA A 129 -2.51 20.86 10.07
CA ALA A 129 -2.24 21.39 8.74
C ALA A 129 -0.86 20.97 8.22
N ILE A 130 0.19 21.02 9.05
CA ILE A 130 1.54 20.57 8.67
C ILE A 130 1.53 19.09 8.28
N VAL A 131 0.94 18.22 9.12
CA VAL A 131 0.84 16.79 8.82
C VAL A 131 0.11 16.55 7.49
N LEU A 132 -0.97 17.29 7.23
CA LEU A 132 -1.72 17.19 5.98
C LEU A 132 -0.89 17.65 4.78
N LEU A 133 -0.21 18.80 4.88
CA LEU A 133 0.63 19.33 3.81
C LEU A 133 1.76 18.35 3.44
N LEU A 134 2.42 17.77 4.45
CA LEU A 134 3.50 16.80 4.24
C LEU A 134 3.00 15.47 3.65
N SER A 135 1.77 15.07 3.99
CA SER A 135 1.20 13.79 3.54
C SER A 135 0.45 13.90 2.21
N LEU A 136 0.05 15.12 1.81
CA LEU A 136 -0.91 15.35 0.73
C LEU A 136 -0.50 14.70 -0.59
N ARG A 137 0.76 14.90 -1.00
CA ARG A 137 1.29 14.35 -2.25
C ARG A 137 1.20 12.83 -2.28
N VAL A 138 1.57 12.18 -1.17
CA VAL A 138 1.57 10.71 -1.06
C VAL A 138 0.13 10.20 -1.09
N LEU A 139 -0.77 10.78 -0.31
CA LEU A 139 -2.18 10.36 -0.28
C LEU A 139 -2.85 10.56 -1.64
N PHE A 140 -2.59 11.67 -2.31
CA PHE A 140 -3.14 11.96 -3.63
C PHE A 140 -2.63 10.97 -4.69
N SER A 141 -1.32 10.72 -4.71
CA SER A 141 -0.70 9.73 -5.59
C SER A 141 -1.26 8.33 -5.34
N GLU A 142 -1.45 7.96 -4.06
CA GLU A 142 -2.07 6.70 -3.72
C GLU A 142 -3.45 6.60 -4.36
N ILE A 143 -4.37 7.53 -4.14
CA ILE A 143 -5.72 7.51 -4.75
C ILE A 143 -5.65 7.31 -6.27
N GLN A 144 -4.77 8.03 -6.96
CA GLN A 144 -4.59 7.96 -8.41
C GLN A 144 -4.16 6.58 -8.93
N HIS A 145 -3.32 5.84 -8.20
CA HIS A 145 -2.76 4.57 -8.67
C HIS A 145 -3.67 3.35 -8.41
N ALA A 146 -4.71 3.47 -7.59
CA ALA A 146 -5.62 2.37 -7.22
C ALA A 146 -4.94 1.13 -6.58
N ASN A 147 -3.74 1.27 -6.01
CA ASN A 147 -2.99 0.15 -5.40
C ASN A 147 -3.49 -0.17 -3.97
N ILE A 148 -3.07 -1.32 -3.44
CA ILE A 148 -3.45 -1.85 -2.12
C ILE A 148 -2.69 -1.20 -0.94
N ASN A 149 -1.73 -0.31 -1.22
CA ASN A 149 -0.83 0.25 -0.20
C ASN A 149 -1.58 0.91 0.98
N LEU A 150 -2.73 1.57 0.75
CA LEU A 150 -3.50 2.17 1.84
C LEU A 150 -4.07 1.13 2.81
N TRP A 151 -4.45 -0.06 2.35
CA TRP A 151 -4.87 -1.16 3.22
C TRP A 151 -3.70 -1.66 4.06
N VAL A 152 -2.54 -1.82 3.43
CA VAL A 152 -1.29 -2.20 4.10
C VAL A 152 -0.91 -1.16 5.17
N ALA A 153 -0.97 0.13 4.84
CA ALA A 153 -0.72 1.22 5.78
C ALA A 153 -1.71 1.20 6.95
N CYS A 154 -2.99 0.91 6.68
CA CYS A 154 -3.99 0.78 7.74
C CYS A 154 -3.67 -0.39 8.68
N CYS A 155 -3.21 -1.53 8.15
CA CYS A 155 -2.75 -2.65 8.97
C CYS A 155 -1.59 -2.24 9.88
N LEU A 156 -0.60 -1.50 9.37
CA LEU A 156 0.53 -1.03 10.17
C LEU A 156 0.10 -0.03 11.27
N VAL A 157 -0.83 0.88 10.97
CA VAL A 157 -1.38 1.80 11.98
C VAL A 157 -2.21 1.07 13.03
N LEU A 158 -3.01 0.07 12.64
CA LEU A 158 -3.71 -0.79 13.59
C LEU A 158 -2.71 -1.59 14.44
N ALA A 159 -1.63 -2.09 13.85
CA ALA A 159 -0.59 -2.80 14.57
C ALA A 159 0.05 -1.89 15.64
N ALA A 160 0.52 -0.71 15.24
CA ALA A 160 1.13 0.27 16.12
C ALA A 160 0.16 0.73 17.24
N ARG A 161 -1.12 0.97 16.90
CA ARG A 161 -2.14 1.33 17.88
C ARG A 161 -2.38 0.23 18.90
N ASN A 162 -2.50 -1.02 18.46
CA ASN A 162 -2.69 -2.15 19.38
C ASN A 162 -1.44 -2.36 20.25
N TRP A 163 -0.25 -2.20 19.69
CA TRP A 163 1.01 -2.29 20.44
C TRP A 163 1.10 -1.22 21.54
N ALA A 164 0.77 0.03 21.22
CA ALA A 164 0.73 1.14 22.18
C ALA A 164 -0.31 0.98 23.30
N GLN A 165 -1.25 0.04 23.14
CA GLN A 165 -2.30 -0.28 24.11
C GLN A 165 -2.08 -1.64 24.79
N ASP A 166 -0.87 -2.18 24.71
CA ASP A 166 -0.49 -3.50 25.23
C ASP A 166 -1.32 -4.68 24.69
N ARG A 167 -1.96 -4.50 23.54
CA ARG A 167 -2.72 -5.53 22.81
C ARG A 167 -1.83 -6.20 21.76
N GLN A 168 -0.67 -6.68 22.20
CA GLN A 168 0.43 -7.15 21.34
C GLN A 168 -0.01 -8.27 20.37
N GLY A 169 -0.89 -9.17 20.78
CA GLY A 169 -1.42 -10.22 19.90
C GLY A 169 -2.22 -9.69 18.71
N TRP A 170 -3.09 -8.70 18.94
CA TRP A 170 -3.76 -8.00 17.84
C TRP A 170 -2.77 -7.20 17.00
N GLY A 171 -1.77 -6.59 17.65
CA GLY A 171 -0.67 -5.92 16.98
C GLY A 171 0.03 -6.82 15.96
N GLY A 172 0.45 -8.00 16.40
CA GLY A 172 1.03 -9.04 15.56
C GLY A 172 0.08 -9.50 14.44
N ALA A 173 -1.19 -9.74 14.75
CA ALA A 173 -2.18 -10.16 13.74
C ALA A 173 -2.30 -9.17 12.59
N TRP A 174 -2.34 -7.86 12.87
CA TRP A 174 -2.35 -6.85 11.82
C TRP A 174 -1.06 -6.80 11.00
N ILE A 175 0.10 -7.06 11.61
CA ILE A 175 1.37 -7.22 10.89
C ILE A 175 1.29 -8.41 9.93
N GLY A 176 0.78 -9.56 10.39
CA GLY A 176 0.63 -10.77 9.59
C GLY A 176 -0.35 -10.60 8.41
N ILE A 177 -1.50 -9.97 8.64
CA ILE A 177 -2.48 -9.63 7.59
C ILE A 177 -1.85 -8.70 6.56
N GLY A 178 -1.17 -7.64 7.01
CA GLY A 178 -0.44 -6.73 6.13
C GLY A 178 0.62 -7.46 5.30
N ALA A 179 1.38 -8.38 5.92
CA ALA A 179 2.43 -9.15 5.28
C ALA A 179 1.90 -10.06 4.16
N ALA A 180 0.71 -10.62 4.35
CA ALA A 180 0.01 -11.40 3.31
C ALA A 180 -0.43 -10.52 2.14
N MET A 181 -0.81 -9.26 2.36
CA MET A 181 -1.16 -8.34 1.27
C MET A 181 0.08 -7.81 0.54
N LYS A 182 1.16 -7.56 1.28
CA LYS A 182 2.44 -7.07 0.77
C LYS A 182 3.55 -7.44 1.75
N VAL A 183 4.69 -7.91 1.25
CA VAL A 183 5.76 -8.46 2.12
C VAL A 183 6.34 -7.42 3.10
N THR A 184 6.33 -6.12 2.77
CA THR A 184 6.98 -5.06 3.57
C THR A 184 6.58 -5.03 5.06
N PRO A 185 5.29 -5.12 5.44
CA PRO A 185 4.89 -5.29 6.83
C PRO A 185 5.58 -6.40 7.62
N ALA A 186 6.08 -7.46 6.98
CA ALA A 186 6.79 -8.54 7.68
C ALA A 186 8.03 -8.03 8.47
N LEU A 187 8.61 -6.88 8.11
CA LEU A 187 9.66 -6.22 8.88
C LEU A 187 9.23 -5.90 10.33
N GLY A 188 7.92 -5.77 10.58
CA GLY A 188 7.36 -5.63 11.92
C GLY A 188 7.66 -6.82 12.86
N ILE A 189 8.11 -7.97 12.33
CA ILE A 189 8.58 -9.08 13.17
C ILE A 189 9.77 -8.68 14.04
N VAL A 190 10.60 -7.72 13.60
CA VAL A 190 11.73 -7.21 14.41
C VAL A 190 11.22 -6.58 15.71
N LEU A 191 10.12 -5.82 15.66
CA LEU A 191 9.49 -5.26 16.86
C LEU A 191 9.02 -6.38 17.80
N ILE A 192 8.38 -7.41 17.26
CA ILE A 192 7.87 -8.57 18.03
C ILE A 192 9.03 -9.28 18.73
N LEU A 193 10.12 -9.52 18.01
CA LEU A 193 11.30 -10.23 18.52
C LEU A 193 12.06 -9.39 19.55
N ARG A 194 12.23 -8.09 19.30
CA ARG A 194 12.86 -7.14 20.23
C ARG A 194 12.13 -7.12 21.58
N ASP A 195 10.82 -7.05 21.54
CA ASP A 195 9.98 -7.02 22.75
C ASP A 195 9.74 -8.44 23.32
N ARG A 196 10.29 -9.49 22.68
CA ARG A 196 10.13 -10.92 23.03
C ARG A 196 8.66 -11.32 23.24
N SER A 197 7.77 -10.77 22.44
CA SER A 197 6.33 -10.94 22.63
C SER A 197 5.83 -12.25 22.01
N VAL A 198 5.64 -13.29 22.83
CA VAL A 198 5.01 -14.55 22.40
C VAL A 198 3.58 -14.29 21.87
N LYS A 199 2.83 -13.39 22.51
CA LYS A 199 1.49 -12.98 22.05
C LYS A 199 1.55 -12.34 20.67
N GLY A 200 2.50 -11.44 20.45
CA GLY A 200 2.71 -10.80 19.15
C GLY A 200 3.08 -11.80 18.07
N LEU A 201 3.97 -12.76 18.36
CA LEU A 201 4.38 -13.80 17.41
C LEU A 201 3.21 -14.73 17.05
N ALA A 202 2.45 -15.18 18.05
CA ALA A 202 1.26 -15.99 17.84
C ALA A 202 0.20 -15.23 17.03
N GLY A 203 0.01 -13.93 17.33
CA GLY A 203 -0.86 -13.04 16.57
C GLY A 203 -0.41 -12.93 15.11
N PHE A 204 0.87 -12.68 14.86
CA PHE A 204 1.45 -12.61 13.52
C PHE A 204 1.21 -13.89 12.72
N ALA A 205 1.53 -15.04 13.30
CA ALA A 205 1.29 -16.33 12.67
C ALA A 205 -0.19 -16.55 12.35
N ALA A 206 -1.08 -16.22 13.29
CA ALA A 206 -2.53 -16.34 13.09
C ALA A 206 -3.05 -15.40 11.99
N GLY A 207 -2.62 -14.13 11.98
CA GLY A 207 -3.04 -13.14 10.98
C GLY A 207 -2.54 -13.48 9.57
N LEU A 208 -1.29 -13.93 9.46
CA LEU A 208 -0.70 -14.40 8.20
C LEU A 208 -1.41 -15.68 7.72
N GLY A 209 -1.52 -16.69 8.57
CA GLY A 209 -2.17 -17.96 8.25
C GLY A 209 -3.63 -17.77 7.80
N ALA A 210 -4.42 -17.01 8.57
CA ALA A 210 -5.80 -16.71 8.20
C ALA A 210 -5.90 -16.00 6.84
N SER A 211 -5.00 -15.06 6.56
CA SER A 211 -5.01 -14.29 5.30
C SER A 211 -4.55 -15.11 4.10
N LEU A 212 -3.65 -16.09 4.30
CA LEU A 212 -3.24 -17.05 3.26
C LEU A 212 -4.32 -18.10 2.99
N CYS A 213 -5.09 -18.48 4.01
CA CYS A 213 -6.19 -19.44 3.87
C CYS A 213 -7.48 -18.81 3.34
N LEU A 214 -7.71 -17.52 3.54
CA LEU A 214 -8.97 -16.86 3.16
C LEU A 214 -9.31 -16.99 1.66
N PRO A 215 -8.37 -16.86 0.70
CA PRO A 215 -8.65 -17.08 -0.71
C PRO A 215 -9.14 -18.50 -1.02
N ALA A 216 -8.82 -19.49 -0.19
CA ALA A 216 -9.29 -20.87 -0.38
C ALA A 216 -10.81 -21.01 -0.24
N LEU A 217 -11.48 -20.09 0.45
CA LEU A 217 -12.94 -20.03 0.50
C LEU A 217 -13.56 -19.65 -0.85
N TRP A 218 -12.82 -18.91 -1.68
CA TRP A 218 -13.27 -18.46 -2.99
C TRP A 218 -12.73 -19.32 -4.13
N LEU A 219 -11.43 -19.63 -4.11
CA LEU A 219 -10.72 -20.30 -5.20
C LEU A 219 -10.57 -21.82 -4.99
N GLY A 220 -10.87 -22.32 -3.80
CA GLY A 220 -10.56 -23.69 -3.38
C GLY A 220 -9.12 -23.83 -2.83
N VAL A 221 -8.92 -24.85 -1.99
CA VAL A 221 -7.64 -25.08 -1.27
C VAL A 221 -6.50 -25.37 -2.24
N GLY A 222 -6.68 -26.31 -3.18
CA GLY A 222 -5.64 -26.70 -4.14
C GLY A 222 -5.17 -25.51 -4.98
N ARG A 223 -6.10 -24.78 -5.59
CA ARG A 223 -5.77 -23.61 -6.40
C ARG A 223 -5.09 -22.50 -5.60
N THR A 224 -5.54 -22.23 -4.38
CA THR A 224 -4.90 -21.23 -3.50
C THR A 224 -3.48 -21.63 -3.15
N TYR A 225 -3.24 -22.91 -2.89
CA TYR A 225 -1.90 -23.46 -2.66
C TYR A 225 -1.01 -23.27 -3.89
N ASP A 226 -1.46 -23.70 -5.07
CA ASP A 226 -0.71 -23.60 -6.32
C ASP A 226 -0.33 -22.15 -6.64
N MET A 227 -1.28 -21.23 -6.49
CA MET A 227 -1.08 -19.80 -6.69
C MET A 227 -0.07 -19.21 -5.69
N THR A 228 -0.12 -19.63 -4.43
CA THR A 228 0.84 -19.16 -3.40
C THR A 228 2.25 -19.67 -3.68
N ILE A 229 2.39 -20.93 -4.12
CA ILE A 229 3.69 -21.49 -4.52
C ILE A 229 4.22 -20.79 -5.78
N ALA A 230 3.37 -20.58 -6.79
CA ALA A 230 3.74 -19.87 -8.01
C ALA A 230 4.20 -18.43 -7.71
N TRP A 231 3.48 -17.71 -6.84
CA TRP A 231 3.92 -16.41 -6.33
C TRP A 231 5.28 -16.49 -5.65
N GLY A 232 5.51 -17.49 -4.79
CA GLY A 232 6.80 -17.69 -4.12
C GLY A 232 7.95 -17.95 -5.10
N ARG A 233 7.72 -18.76 -6.14
CA ARG A 233 8.67 -19.01 -7.23
C ARG A 233 8.96 -17.75 -8.04
N GLN A 234 7.97 -16.90 -8.27
CA GLN A 234 8.13 -15.63 -8.96
C GLN A 234 8.86 -14.60 -8.08
N MET A 235 8.41 -14.40 -6.85
CA MET A 235 8.77 -13.20 -6.07
C MET A 235 9.88 -13.44 -5.03
N LEU A 236 10.01 -14.65 -4.48
CA LEU A 236 10.97 -14.92 -3.39
C LEU A 236 12.17 -15.74 -3.87
N LEU A 237 11.91 -16.80 -4.64
CA LEU A 237 12.93 -17.76 -5.03
C LEU A 237 14.12 -17.14 -5.80
N PRO A 238 13.94 -16.16 -6.71
CA PRO A 238 15.06 -15.54 -7.41
C PRO A 238 16.06 -14.88 -6.45
N TYR A 239 15.58 -14.26 -5.36
CA TYR A 239 16.43 -13.66 -4.35
C TYR A 239 17.18 -14.70 -3.51
N LEU A 240 16.50 -15.79 -3.13
CA LEU A 240 17.08 -16.84 -2.30
C LEU A 240 18.15 -17.66 -3.03
N GLU A 241 17.95 -17.88 -4.33
CA GLU A 241 18.89 -18.62 -5.16
C GLU A 241 19.97 -17.72 -5.80
N GLY A 242 19.89 -16.41 -5.61
CA GLY A 242 20.82 -15.46 -6.23
C GLY A 242 20.72 -15.42 -7.76
N ARG A 243 19.54 -15.72 -8.33
CA ARG A 243 19.29 -15.62 -9.77
C ARG A 243 19.34 -14.15 -10.21
N GLU A 244 19.61 -13.94 -11.49
CA GLU A 244 19.43 -12.62 -12.10
C GLU A 244 17.96 -12.20 -11.96
N LEU A 245 17.75 -10.98 -11.47
CA LEU A 245 16.42 -10.44 -11.24
C LEU A 245 15.89 -9.84 -12.55
N GLY A 246 14.75 -10.34 -13.03
CA GLY A 246 14.08 -9.83 -14.23
C GLY A 246 13.03 -8.76 -13.90
N LEU A 247 12.35 -8.25 -14.93
CA LEU A 247 11.34 -7.18 -14.82
C LEU A 247 10.33 -7.40 -13.68
N ARG A 248 9.89 -8.65 -13.46
CA ARG A 248 8.93 -9.02 -12.41
C ARG A 248 9.42 -8.72 -10.99
N GLN A 249 10.73 -8.84 -10.75
CA GLN A 249 11.36 -8.57 -9.46
C GLN A 249 11.94 -7.15 -9.41
N THR A 250 12.36 -6.65 -10.57
CA THR A 250 13.17 -5.46 -10.65
C THR A 250 12.40 -4.20 -10.95
N GLU A 251 11.26 -4.24 -11.66
CA GLU A 251 10.62 -3.07 -12.28
C GLU A 251 10.83 -1.79 -11.46
N HIS A 252 11.87 -1.07 -11.90
CA HIS A 252 12.68 -0.15 -11.10
C HIS A 252 12.02 1.23 -10.94
N ILE A 253 10.87 1.44 -11.57
CA ILE A 253 10.12 2.70 -11.58
C ILE A 253 8.97 2.65 -10.56
N ASN A 254 9.17 1.98 -9.44
CA ASN A 254 8.24 1.99 -8.31
C ASN A 254 8.77 2.84 -7.15
N GLN A 255 7.91 3.28 -6.23
CA GLN A 255 8.32 4.13 -5.11
C GLN A 255 9.05 3.35 -3.98
N SER A 256 9.65 2.19 -4.28
CA SER A 256 10.40 1.42 -3.28
C SER A 256 11.77 2.03 -3.00
N LEU A 257 12.36 1.64 -1.86
CA LEU A 257 13.75 1.99 -1.51
C LEU A 257 14.73 1.54 -2.59
N LEU A 258 14.55 0.34 -3.13
CA LEU A 258 15.38 -0.17 -4.24
C LEU A 258 15.22 0.67 -5.49
N GLY A 259 13.99 1.06 -5.86
CA GLY A 259 13.73 1.93 -7.00
C GLY A 259 14.28 3.34 -6.81
N TRP A 260 14.22 3.89 -5.59
CA TRP A 260 14.83 5.17 -5.25
C TRP A 260 16.37 5.09 -5.34
N LEU A 261 16.98 4.11 -4.68
CA LEU A 261 18.43 3.90 -4.72
C LEU A 261 18.90 3.65 -6.15
N GLY A 262 18.21 2.81 -6.91
CA GLY A 262 18.55 2.50 -8.30
C GLY A 262 18.61 3.76 -9.17
N ARG A 263 17.61 4.65 -9.06
CA ARG A 263 17.57 5.91 -9.83
C ARG A 263 18.73 6.84 -9.54
N PHE A 264 19.10 6.98 -8.27
CA PHE A 264 20.10 7.97 -7.86
C PHE A 264 21.53 7.41 -7.81
N PHE A 265 21.69 6.09 -7.67
CA PHE A 265 22.98 5.45 -7.41
C PHE A 265 23.43 4.44 -8.48
N THR A 266 22.77 4.41 -9.64
CA THR A 266 23.17 3.60 -10.81
C THR A 266 22.96 4.36 -12.11
N ASP A 267 23.48 3.83 -13.22
CA ASP A 267 23.26 4.36 -14.57
C ASP A 267 21.91 3.92 -15.18
N SER A 268 21.01 3.38 -14.35
CA SER A 268 19.70 2.92 -14.81
C SER A 268 18.85 4.10 -15.27
N VAL A 269 18.21 3.94 -16.43
CA VAL A 269 17.19 4.87 -16.92
C VAL A 269 16.06 4.96 -15.89
N ALA A 270 15.80 6.16 -15.39
CA ALA A 270 14.77 6.39 -14.37
C ALA A 270 13.36 6.40 -14.99
N ILE A 271 13.22 6.93 -16.21
CA ILE A 271 11.99 6.91 -17.01
C ILE A 271 12.37 6.64 -18.46
N PRO A 272 12.04 5.48 -19.04
CA PRO A 272 12.32 5.17 -20.42
C PRO A 272 11.47 6.04 -21.35
N ALA A 273 12.03 6.39 -22.50
CA ALA A 273 11.34 7.07 -23.57
C ALA A 273 10.13 6.26 -24.03
N HIS A 274 8.99 6.90 -24.23
CA HIS A 274 7.84 6.27 -24.84
C HIS A 274 7.04 7.26 -25.69
N SER A 275 6.25 6.73 -26.62
CA SER A 275 5.36 7.57 -27.44
C SER A 275 4.43 8.37 -26.52
N GLY A 276 4.63 9.68 -26.46
CA GLY A 276 3.76 10.59 -25.71
C GLY A 276 4.31 11.21 -24.43
N TRP A 277 5.63 11.15 -24.17
CA TRP A 277 6.41 11.83 -23.09
C TRP A 277 6.84 10.89 -21.94
N PRO A 278 8.14 10.81 -21.61
CA PRO A 278 9.26 11.57 -22.19
C PRO A 278 9.68 11.05 -23.57
N THR A 279 10.20 11.93 -24.42
CA THR A 279 10.69 11.59 -25.78
C THR A 279 12.09 10.99 -25.76
N GLU A 280 12.79 11.11 -24.64
CA GLU A 280 14.12 10.61 -24.39
C GLU A 280 14.15 9.92 -23.02
N ASP A 281 15.12 9.03 -22.84
CA ASP A 281 15.35 8.39 -21.55
C ASP A 281 15.74 9.45 -20.52
N VAL A 282 15.00 9.50 -19.41
CA VAL A 282 15.33 10.38 -18.29
C VAL A 282 16.15 9.58 -17.29
N SER A 283 17.39 9.99 -17.03
CA SER A 283 18.19 9.52 -15.92
C SER A 283 18.17 10.54 -14.78
N ALA A 284 18.31 10.06 -13.54
CA ALA A 284 18.39 10.90 -12.34
C ALA A 284 19.58 10.47 -11.47
N THR A 285 20.70 10.15 -12.11
CA THR A 285 21.89 9.61 -11.45
C THR A 285 22.63 10.72 -10.71
N TRP A 286 22.84 10.54 -9.41
CA TRP A 286 23.76 11.37 -8.62
C TRP A 286 25.16 10.76 -8.60
N VAL A 287 25.24 9.44 -8.43
CA VAL A 287 26.50 8.69 -8.39
C VAL A 287 26.30 7.36 -9.11
N ALA A 288 27.17 7.02 -10.05
CA ALA A 288 27.14 5.72 -10.71
C ALA A 288 27.92 4.67 -9.89
N LEU A 289 27.24 3.89 -9.06
CA LEU A 289 27.91 2.82 -8.30
C LEU A 289 28.10 1.57 -9.18
N SER A 290 29.23 0.88 -8.99
CA SER A 290 29.40 -0.47 -9.52
C SER A 290 28.32 -1.41 -8.95
N PRO A 291 27.97 -2.53 -9.63
CA PRO A 291 26.97 -3.48 -9.11
C PRO A 291 27.28 -3.96 -7.68
N GLY A 292 28.57 -4.12 -7.34
CA GLY A 292 29.00 -4.44 -5.98
C GLY A 292 28.75 -3.30 -4.99
N GLY A 293 29.10 -2.07 -5.35
CA GLY A 293 28.85 -0.88 -4.53
C GLY A 293 27.36 -0.63 -4.28
N PHE A 294 26.53 -0.80 -5.31
CA PHE A 294 25.08 -0.68 -5.19
C PHE A 294 24.50 -1.74 -4.25
N ARG A 295 24.92 -3.01 -4.36
CA ARG A 295 24.49 -4.08 -3.44
C ARG A 295 24.86 -3.78 -1.99
N LEU A 296 26.06 -3.25 -1.75
CA LEU A 296 26.49 -2.82 -0.41
C LEU A 296 25.63 -1.67 0.12
N LEU A 297 25.39 -0.63 -0.69
CA LEU A 297 24.55 0.51 -0.30
C LEU A 297 23.12 0.06 0.01
N HIS A 298 22.52 -0.76 -0.86
CA HIS A 298 21.19 -1.30 -0.65
C HIS A 298 21.12 -2.15 0.61
N GLY A 299 22.09 -3.04 0.83
CA GLY A 299 22.19 -3.84 2.06
C GLY A 299 22.30 -2.98 3.31
N ALA A 300 23.16 -1.97 3.31
CA ALA A 300 23.29 -1.02 4.42
C ALA A 300 21.99 -0.24 4.68
N ALA A 301 21.32 0.24 3.62
CA ALA A 301 20.05 0.93 3.74
C ALA A 301 18.95 0.02 4.33
N CYS A 302 18.91 -1.25 3.95
CA CYS A 302 18.03 -2.24 4.55
C CYS A 302 18.31 -2.44 6.04
N LEU A 303 19.58 -2.53 6.46
CA LEU A 303 19.95 -2.66 7.88
C LEU A 303 19.50 -1.44 8.70
N VAL A 304 19.73 -0.22 8.19
CA VAL A 304 19.27 1.02 8.82
C VAL A 304 17.74 1.03 9.00
N VAL A 305 16.98 0.61 7.98
CA VAL A 305 15.51 0.52 8.08
C VAL A 305 15.08 -0.50 9.15
N LEU A 306 15.85 -1.57 9.33
CA LEU A 306 15.63 -2.58 10.36
C LEU A 306 16.07 -2.12 11.76
N GLY A 307 16.79 -0.99 11.86
CA GLY A 307 17.34 -0.48 13.12
C GLY A 307 18.48 -1.33 13.68
N VAL A 308 19.23 -2.02 12.79
CA VAL A 308 20.47 -2.76 13.08
C VAL A 308 21.65 -1.91 12.66
#